data_AF-A0A5N6MV36-F1
#
_entry.id   AF-A0A5N6MV36-F1
#
_cell.length_a   1.000
_cell.length_b   1.000
_cell.length_c   1.000
_cell.angle_alpha   90.00
_cell.angle_beta   90.00
_cell.angle_gamma   90.00
#
_symmetry.space_group_name_H-M   'P 1'
#
loop_
_entity.id
_entity.type
_entity.pdbx_description
1 polymer ?
#
loop_
_entity_poly.entity_id
_entity_poly.type
_entity_poly.pdbx_seq_one_letter_code
_entity_poly.pdbx_strand_id
1 'polypeptide(L)'
;MLNFRGYGYLGVKSISNDLKKLTLTDPKDCVFEVFLNLNLDSTPFRYYHVIKNYTYLNCSVNLLESIEPVPCLSGSKHHVYVVESSLNVPGSCEVVKTVLIPFAYTSYVSDDSFGLDLTWDSSGFKDFVEEKSFWSVEEELSMAILVFVVVGLGCVKMHSLKKSHRNEHELETFYTSLHCDLETL
;
A
#
# COMPACT_ATOMS: atom_id res chain seq x y z
N MET A 1 2.72 -24.93 16.20
CA MET A 1 2.41 -25.49 14.87
C MET A 1 0.94 -25.87 14.85
N LEU A 2 0.28 -25.69 13.70
CA LEU A 2 -1.12 -26.08 13.48
C LEU A 2 -1.17 -27.06 12.31
N ASN A 3 -2.00 -28.09 12.44
CA ASN A 3 -2.19 -29.09 11.38
C ASN A 3 -3.41 -28.72 10.54
N PHE A 4 -3.21 -28.55 9.24
CA PHE A 4 -4.25 -28.29 8.27
C PHE A 4 -4.45 -29.48 7.36
N ARG A 5 -5.72 -29.88 7.19
CA ARG A 5 -6.08 -30.95 6.27
C ARG A 5 -5.67 -30.58 4.85
N GLY A 6 -5.05 -31.53 4.15
CA GLY A 6 -4.61 -31.39 2.76
C GLY A 6 -3.14 -31.01 2.61
N TYR A 7 -2.54 -30.28 3.55
CA TYR A 7 -1.12 -29.90 3.48
C TYR A 7 -0.28 -30.50 4.62
N GLY A 8 -0.71 -30.35 5.88
CA GLY A 8 0.04 -30.75 7.07
C GLY A 8 0.31 -29.60 8.01
N TYR A 9 1.51 -29.54 8.59
CA TYR A 9 1.84 -28.59 9.65
C TYR A 9 2.30 -27.23 9.10
N LEU A 10 1.69 -26.17 9.60
CA LEU A 10 2.14 -24.80 9.43
C LEU A 10 2.63 -24.22 10.76
N GLY A 11 3.70 -23.42 10.70
CA GLY A 11 4.21 -22.68 11.83
C GLY A 11 3.29 -21.51 12.17
N VAL A 12 3.15 -21.18 13.44
CA VAL A 12 2.41 -19.96 13.84
C VAL A 12 3.45 -18.85 14.02
N LYS A 13 3.32 -17.78 13.24
CA LYS A 13 4.19 -16.61 13.32
C LYS A 13 3.64 -15.61 14.35
N SER A 14 2.33 -15.34 14.30
CA SER A 14 1.67 -14.47 15.28
C SER A 14 0.16 -14.71 15.33
N ILE A 15 -0.45 -14.28 16.44
CA ILE A 15 -1.90 -14.29 16.66
C ILE A 15 -2.28 -12.91 17.20
N SER A 16 -3.24 -12.24 16.55
CA SER A 16 -3.83 -11.00 17.02
C SER A 16 -5.32 -11.23 17.27
N ASN A 17 -5.74 -11.16 18.54
CA ASN A 17 -7.14 -11.36 18.91
C ASN A 17 -8.01 -10.16 18.51
N ASP A 18 -7.48 -8.95 18.66
CA ASP A 18 -8.20 -7.70 18.33
C ASP A 18 -8.54 -7.64 16.83
N LEU A 19 -7.59 -8.03 15.98
CA LEU A 19 -7.77 -8.10 14.53
C LEU A 19 -8.39 -9.43 14.06
N LYS A 20 -8.60 -10.39 14.98
CA LYS A 20 -8.95 -11.79 14.67
C LYS A 20 -8.10 -12.35 13.53
N LYS A 21 -6.78 -12.18 13.64
CA LYS A 21 -5.79 -12.50 12.61
C LYS A 21 -4.81 -13.56 13.12
N LEU A 22 -4.62 -14.60 12.32
CA LEU A 22 -3.65 -15.68 12.52
C LEU A 22 -2.66 -15.64 11.36
N THR A 23 -1.40 -15.35 11.63
CA THR A 23 -0.34 -15.34 10.63
C THR A 23 0.47 -16.62 10.75
N LEU A 24 0.52 -17.38 9.66
CA LEU A 24 1.19 -18.68 9.58
C LEU A 24 2.43 -18.62 8.71
N THR A 25 3.44 -19.44 9.01
CA THR A 25 4.63 -19.61 8.18
C THR A 25 4.72 -21.03 7.66
N ASP A 26 5.25 -21.21 6.46
CA ASP A 26 5.49 -22.52 5.87
C ASP A 26 6.91 -23.00 6.20
N PRO A 27 7.08 -24.10 6.97
CA PRO A 27 8.41 -24.62 7.28
C PRO A 27 9.13 -25.21 6.06
N LYS A 28 8.43 -25.48 4.95
CA LYS A 28 9.04 -26.00 3.72
C LYS A 28 9.51 -24.92 2.75
N ASP A 29 9.22 -23.65 3.05
CA ASP A 29 9.54 -22.53 2.17
C ASP A 29 8.96 -22.68 0.74
N CYS A 30 7.75 -23.24 0.64
CA CYS A 30 7.03 -23.45 -0.61
C CYS A 30 5.55 -23.06 -0.46
N VAL A 31 5.30 -21.75 -0.36
CA VAL A 31 3.96 -21.20 -0.16
C VAL A 31 2.96 -21.62 -1.24
N PHE A 32 3.41 -21.83 -2.46
CA PHE A 32 2.57 -22.28 -3.57
C PHE A 32 2.07 -23.72 -3.36
N GLU A 33 2.88 -24.61 -2.75
CA GLU A 33 2.41 -25.94 -2.35
C GLU A 33 1.34 -25.84 -1.26
N VAL A 34 1.46 -24.86 -0.34
CA VAL A 34 0.44 -24.59 0.68
C VAL A 34 -0.89 -24.25 0.00
N PHE A 35 -0.94 -23.24 -0.88
CA PHE A 35 -2.21 -22.86 -1.53
C PHE A 35 -2.79 -23.94 -2.43
N LEU A 36 -1.93 -24.74 -3.07
CA LEU A 36 -2.37 -25.86 -3.90
C LEU A 36 -3.15 -26.91 -3.10
N ASN A 37 -2.74 -27.15 -1.86
CA ASN A 37 -3.18 -28.31 -1.07
C ASN A 37 -4.01 -27.96 0.18
N LEU A 38 -3.96 -26.72 0.67
CA LEU A 38 -4.69 -26.26 1.85
C LEU A 38 -6.20 -26.35 1.63
N ASN A 39 -6.90 -26.94 2.61
CA ASN A 39 -8.36 -26.95 2.64
C ASN A 39 -8.86 -26.28 3.93
N LEU A 40 -9.54 -25.15 3.77
CA LEU A 40 -10.13 -24.37 4.87
C LEU A 40 -11.61 -24.65 5.11
N ASP A 41 -12.29 -25.40 4.23
CA ASP A 41 -13.75 -25.59 4.23
C ASP A 41 -14.26 -26.19 5.54
N SER A 42 -13.49 -27.15 6.09
CA SER A 42 -13.79 -27.82 7.36
C SER A 42 -13.23 -27.09 8.60
N THR A 43 -12.70 -25.88 8.44
CA THR A 43 -12.10 -25.10 9.52
C THR A 43 -12.91 -23.83 9.79
N PRO A 44 -12.82 -23.24 10.99
CA PRO A 44 -13.40 -21.92 11.26
C PRO A 44 -12.62 -20.77 10.58
N PHE A 45 -11.50 -21.07 9.93
CA PHE A 45 -10.61 -20.07 9.34
C PHE A 45 -11.02 -19.73 7.91
N ARG A 46 -10.82 -18.47 7.52
CA ARG A 46 -10.97 -17.93 6.17
C ARG A 46 -9.74 -17.10 5.82
N TYR A 47 -9.52 -16.81 4.55
CA TYR A 47 -8.44 -15.90 4.15
C TYR A 47 -8.68 -14.50 4.74
N TYR A 48 -7.63 -13.92 5.32
CA TYR A 48 -7.69 -12.56 5.87
C TYR A 48 -7.69 -11.49 4.77
N HIS A 49 -7.17 -11.78 3.57
CA HIS A 49 -7.14 -10.82 2.45
C HIS A 49 -8.03 -11.26 1.30
N VAL A 50 -8.26 -10.34 0.36
CA VAL A 50 -9.06 -10.57 -0.86
C VAL A 50 -8.42 -11.67 -1.71
N ILE A 51 -9.23 -12.64 -2.11
CA ILE A 51 -8.80 -13.80 -2.90
C ILE A 51 -9.17 -13.67 -4.37
N LYS A 52 -8.31 -14.24 -5.23
CA LYS A 52 -8.55 -14.40 -6.66
C LYS A 52 -8.33 -15.85 -7.09
N ASN A 53 -8.95 -16.23 -8.21
CA ASN A 53 -8.80 -17.57 -8.79
C ASN A 53 -7.52 -17.66 -9.61
N TYR A 54 -6.61 -18.54 -9.20
CA TYR A 54 -5.41 -18.88 -9.95
C TYR A 54 -5.41 -20.34 -10.36
N THR A 55 -4.83 -20.61 -11.51
CA THR A 55 -4.71 -21.95 -12.07
C THR A 55 -3.25 -22.37 -12.09
N TYR A 56 -2.99 -23.54 -11.52
CA TYR A 56 -1.69 -24.21 -11.57
C TYR A 56 -1.61 -24.99 -12.88
N LEU A 57 -0.57 -24.72 -13.65
CA LEU A 57 -0.28 -25.39 -14.90
C LEU A 57 0.99 -26.23 -14.76
N ASN A 58 0.98 -27.43 -15.30
CA ASN A 58 2.18 -28.26 -15.44
C ASN A 58 2.54 -28.34 -16.91
N CYS A 59 3.69 -27.78 -17.27
CA CYS A 59 4.14 -27.67 -18.66
C CYS A 59 5.41 -28.51 -18.87
N SER A 60 5.49 -29.13 -20.04
CA SER A 60 6.67 -29.89 -20.48
C SER A 60 7.81 -29.01 -21.00
N VAL A 61 7.52 -27.74 -21.26
CA VAL A 61 8.44 -26.72 -21.76
C VAL A 61 8.33 -25.46 -20.91
N ASN A 62 9.39 -24.65 -20.89
CA ASN A 62 9.31 -23.33 -20.30
C ASN A 62 8.31 -22.47 -21.09
N LEU A 63 7.41 -21.82 -20.36
CA LEU A 63 6.60 -20.72 -20.88
C LEU A 63 7.47 -19.47 -21.07
N LEU A 64 6.88 -18.44 -21.69
CA LEU A 64 7.48 -17.14 -22.01
C LEU A 64 8.51 -16.69 -20.96
N GLU A 65 9.60 -16.05 -21.40
CA GLU A 65 10.66 -15.56 -20.50
C GLU A 65 10.17 -14.64 -19.37
N SER A 66 9.01 -14.01 -19.51
CA SER A 66 8.42 -13.14 -18.49
C SER A 66 7.69 -13.86 -17.35
N ILE A 67 7.43 -15.17 -17.48
CA ILE A 67 6.74 -15.96 -16.46
C ILE A 67 7.71 -17.03 -15.97
N GLU A 68 8.10 -16.92 -14.71
CA GLU A 68 9.01 -17.89 -14.10
C GLU A 68 8.21 -19.06 -13.48
N PRO A 69 8.69 -20.29 -13.63
CA PRO A 69 8.06 -21.44 -12.99
C PRO A 69 8.31 -21.41 -11.48
N VAL A 70 7.35 -21.91 -10.71
CA VAL A 70 7.46 -22.06 -9.25
C VAL A 70 8.58 -23.06 -8.93
N PRO A 71 9.71 -22.63 -8.34
CA PRO A 71 10.89 -23.48 -8.23
C PRO A 71 10.65 -24.72 -7.38
N CYS A 72 9.95 -24.60 -6.25
CA CYS A 72 9.71 -25.70 -5.32
C CYS A 72 8.70 -26.75 -5.82
N LEU A 73 7.92 -26.43 -6.86
CA LEU A 73 6.99 -27.36 -7.51
C LEU A 73 7.49 -27.85 -8.88
N SER A 74 8.58 -27.26 -9.37
CA SER A 74 9.16 -27.57 -10.68
C SER A 74 10.32 -28.53 -10.56
N GLY A 75 10.64 -29.21 -11.66
CA GLY A 75 11.71 -30.18 -11.76
C GLY A 75 12.46 -30.05 -13.08
N SER A 76 13.27 -31.05 -13.40
CA SER A 76 14.12 -31.02 -14.60
C SER A 76 13.36 -31.20 -15.93
N LYS A 77 12.15 -31.78 -15.88
CA LYS A 77 11.32 -32.09 -17.07
C LYS A 77 9.88 -31.58 -16.95
N HIS A 78 9.56 -30.87 -15.87
CA HIS A 78 8.22 -30.34 -15.63
C HIS A 78 8.34 -28.95 -15.00
N HIS A 79 7.56 -28.02 -15.52
CA HIS A 79 7.59 -26.62 -15.11
C HIS A 79 6.20 -26.24 -14.62
N VAL A 80 6.10 -25.89 -13.34
CA VAL A 80 4.82 -25.54 -12.72
C VAL A 80 4.66 -24.04 -12.70
N TYR A 81 3.57 -23.55 -13.29
CA TYR A 81 3.24 -22.14 -13.35
C TYR A 81 1.96 -21.84 -12.58
N VAL A 82 1.86 -20.64 -12.03
CA VAL A 82 0.64 -20.14 -11.41
C VAL A 82 0.20 -18.91 -12.20
N VAL A 83 -0.94 -19.03 -12.86
CA VAL A 83 -1.45 -17.99 -13.76
C VAL A 83 -2.86 -17.59 -13.36
N GLU A 84 -3.26 -16.35 -13.64
CA GLU A 84 -4.66 -15.95 -13.47
C GLU A 84 -5.57 -16.87 -14.30
N SER A 85 -6.68 -17.31 -13.72
CA SER A 85 -7.54 -18.32 -14.36
C SER A 85 -8.27 -17.82 -15.63
N SER A 86 -8.20 -16.52 -15.91
CA SER A 86 -8.69 -15.89 -17.13
C SER A 86 -7.76 -16.09 -18.33
N LEU A 87 -6.53 -16.54 -18.12
CA LEU A 87 -5.53 -16.73 -19.17
C LEU A 87 -5.74 -18.06 -19.90
N ASN A 88 -5.56 -18.04 -21.23
CA ASN A 88 -5.64 -19.24 -22.05
C ASN A 88 -4.48 -20.19 -21.74
N VAL A 89 -4.81 -21.47 -21.55
CA VAL A 89 -3.82 -22.52 -21.28
C VAL A 89 -3.13 -22.94 -22.60
N PRO A 90 -1.80 -22.85 -22.70
CA PRO A 90 -1.06 -23.33 -23.87
C PRO A 90 -1.19 -24.84 -24.05
N GLY A 91 -1.15 -25.33 -25.29
CA GLY A 91 -1.28 -26.77 -25.58
C GLY A 91 -0.12 -27.64 -25.04
N SER A 92 0.99 -27.04 -24.63
CA SER A 92 2.13 -27.72 -23.98
C SER A 92 1.96 -27.91 -22.47
N CYS A 93 0.83 -27.45 -21.91
CA CYS A 93 0.54 -27.40 -20.49
C CYS A 93 -0.76 -28.13 -20.16
N GLU A 94 -0.79 -28.73 -18.98
CA GLU A 94 -1.98 -29.34 -18.39
C GLU A 94 -2.42 -28.58 -17.15
N VAL A 95 -3.74 -28.44 -16.96
CA VAL A 95 -4.30 -27.85 -15.74
C VAL A 95 -4.17 -28.84 -14.60
N VAL A 96 -3.44 -28.44 -13.55
CA VAL A 96 -3.30 -29.23 -12.31
C VAL A 96 -4.50 -28.98 -11.41
N LYS A 97 -4.74 -27.70 -11.07
CA LYS A 97 -5.81 -27.30 -10.14
C LYS A 97 -6.04 -25.80 -10.20
N THR A 98 -7.28 -25.38 -9.97
CA THR A 98 -7.62 -23.97 -9.70
C THR A 98 -7.85 -23.78 -8.21
N VAL A 99 -7.22 -22.77 -7.62
CA VAL A 99 -7.28 -22.45 -6.19
C VAL A 99 -7.43 -20.96 -5.95
N LEU A 100 -7.83 -20.60 -4.73
CA LEU A 100 -7.98 -19.23 -4.28
C LEU A 100 -6.68 -18.75 -3.63
N ILE A 101 -6.12 -17.64 -4.12
CA ILE A 101 -4.89 -17.05 -3.60
C ILE A 101 -5.15 -15.59 -3.16
N PRO A 102 -4.73 -15.18 -1.94
CA PRO A 102 -5.02 -13.87 -1.36
C PRO A 102 -4.08 -12.73 -1.82
N PHE A 103 -3.47 -12.83 -3.01
CA PHE A 103 -2.59 -11.78 -3.55
C PHE A 103 -2.54 -11.79 -5.08
N ALA A 104 -2.09 -10.67 -5.66
CA ALA A 104 -1.73 -10.59 -7.07
C ALA A 104 -0.41 -11.35 -7.29
N TYR A 105 -0.35 -12.27 -8.25
CA TYR A 105 0.87 -13.00 -8.59
C TYR A 105 1.93 -12.02 -9.08
N THR A 106 2.87 -11.68 -8.20
CA THR A 106 4.16 -11.09 -8.58
C THR A 106 5.17 -12.24 -8.62
N SER A 107 6.07 -12.23 -9.60
CA SER A 107 7.08 -13.28 -9.84
C SER A 107 7.89 -13.67 -8.61
N TYR A 108 7.91 -12.78 -7.62
CA TYR A 108 8.47 -13.03 -6.33
C TYR A 108 7.53 -12.42 -5.28
N VAL A 109 6.83 -13.27 -4.53
CA VAL A 109 6.47 -12.93 -3.15
C VAL A 109 7.76 -13.11 -2.33
N SER A 110 8.79 -12.34 -2.69
CA SER A 110 10.12 -12.32 -2.08
C SER A 110 10.09 -11.35 -0.92
N ASP A 111 9.39 -11.74 0.13
CA ASP A 111 9.86 -11.44 1.45
C ASP A 111 9.42 -12.64 2.28
N ASP A 112 10.35 -13.28 2.98
CA ASP A 112 10.13 -14.29 4.05
C ASP A 112 9.11 -13.79 5.13
N SER A 113 8.67 -12.55 4.97
CA SER A 113 7.52 -11.90 5.56
C SER A 113 6.17 -12.59 5.26
N PHE A 114 5.98 -13.26 4.11
CA PHE A 114 4.67 -13.75 3.69
C PHE A 114 4.14 -14.81 4.65
N GLY A 115 3.30 -14.34 5.57
CA GLY A 115 2.52 -15.20 6.41
C GLY A 115 1.19 -15.47 5.74
N LEU A 116 0.80 -16.74 5.63
CA LEU A 116 -0.58 -17.10 5.32
C LEU A 116 -1.46 -16.52 6.43
N ASP A 117 -2.11 -15.40 6.11
CA ASP A 117 -2.99 -14.69 7.04
C ASP A 117 -4.41 -15.25 6.95
N LEU A 118 -4.88 -15.79 8.06
CA LEU A 118 -6.22 -16.31 8.22
C LEU A 118 -7.00 -15.47 9.25
N THR A 119 -8.31 -15.40 9.07
CA THR A 119 -9.22 -14.84 10.07
C THR A 119 -10.21 -15.90 10.53
N TRP A 120 -10.67 -15.79 11.78
CA TRP A 120 -11.81 -16.54 12.30
C TRP A 120 -13.02 -15.63 12.53
N ASP A 121 -13.02 -14.43 11.96
CA ASP A 121 -14.21 -13.59 12.00
C ASP A 121 -15.28 -14.10 11.03
N SER A 122 -16.50 -14.20 11.54
CA SER A 122 -17.67 -14.66 10.78
C SER A 122 -18.03 -13.75 9.60
N SER A 123 -17.62 -12.47 9.63
CA SER A 123 -17.91 -11.52 8.56
C SER A 123 -16.97 -11.61 7.37
N GLY A 124 -15.91 -12.42 7.44
CA GLY A 124 -14.80 -12.39 6.48
C GLY A 124 -14.11 -11.01 6.45
N PHE A 125 -13.02 -10.90 5.69
CA PHE A 125 -12.47 -9.59 5.37
C PHE A 125 -13.46 -8.85 4.47
N LYS A 126 -14.06 -7.79 5.00
CA LYS A 126 -14.76 -6.79 4.19
C LYS A 126 -13.68 -5.92 3.59
N ASP A 127 -13.75 -5.68 2.28
CA ASP A 127 -12.88 -4.71 1.61
C ASP A 127 -12.80 -3.45 2.47
N PHE A 128 -11.66 -3.25 3.11
CA PHE A 128 -11.16 -1.89 3.18
C PHE A 128 -10.79 -1.60 1.73
N VAL A 129 -11.76 -1.09 0.96
CA VAL A 129 -11.43 -0.14 -0.10
C VAL A 129 -10.37 0.73 0.52
N GLU A 130 -9.20 0.71 -0.10
CA GLU A 130 -8.03 1.49 0.23
C GLU A 130 -8.46 2.92 0.59
N GLU A 131 -8.84 3.12 1.85
CA GLU A 131 -8.90 4.41 2.45
C GLU A 131 -7.43 4.70 2.60
N LYS A 132 -6.88 5.35 1.57
CA LYS A 132 -5.55 5.94 1.58
C LYS A 132 -5.39 6.60 2.93
N SER A 133 -4.76 5.87 3.83
CA SER A 133 -4.53 6.25 5.20
C SER A 133 -3.54 7.40 5.12
N PHE A 134 -4.06 8.61 4.93
CA PHE A 134 -3.95 9.69 5.90
C PHE A 134 -2.59 9.81 6.61
N TRP A 135 -1.49 9.76 5.86
CA TRP A 135 -0.13 10.05 6.34
C TRP A 135 0.69 10.84 5.31
N SER A 136 0.06 11.76 4.58
CA SER A 136 0.79 12.72 3.71
C SER A 136 0.23 14.15 3.74
N VAL A 137 -0.74 14.45 4.60
CA VAL A 137 -1.32 15.82 4.68
C VAL A 137 -0.55 16.72 5.64
N GLU A 138 0.38 16.19 6.45
CA GLU A 138 1.09 17.00 7.45
C GLU A 138 2.25 17.83 6.85
N GLU A 139 2.93 17.33 5.82
CA GLU A 139 4.07 18.05 5.20
C GLU A 139 3.63 19.16 4.23
N GLU A 140 2.57 18.96 3.45
CA GLU A 140 2.07 19.95 2.48
C GLU A 140 1.47 21.19 3.18
N LEU A 141 0.71 20.99 4.27
CA LEU A 141 0.15 22.09 5.05
C LEU A 141 1.24 22.91 5.75
N SER A 142 2.32 22.28 6.23
CA SER A 142 3.44 22.96 6.88
C SER A 142 4.11 23.97 5.93
N MET A 143 4.40 23.55 4.70
CA MET A 143 4.97 24.42 3.68
C MET A 143 4.01 25.54 3.26
N ALA A 144 2.73 25.22 3.05
CA ALA A 144 1.73 26.24 2.73
C ALA A 144 1.62 27.30 3.83
N ILE A 145 1.56 26.89 5.10
CA ILE A 145 1.52 27.81 6.26
C ILE A 145 2.78 28.67 6.32
N LEU A 146 3.98 28.10 6.12
CA LEU A 146 5.23 28.87 6.09
C LEU A 146 5.22 29.94 4.99
N VAL A 147 4.74 29.61 3.80
CA VAL A 147 4.60 30.58 2.70
C VAL A 147 3.63 31.70 3.08
N PHE A 148 2.45 31.37 3.63
CA PHE A 148 1.49 32.40 4.05
C PHE A 148 2.03 33.30 5.17
N VAL A 149 2.79 32.76 6.13
CA VAL A 149 3.42 33.54 7.20
C VAL A 149 4.51 34.46 6.64
N VAL A 150 5.38 33.98 5.75
CA VAL A 150 6.45 34.79 5.15
C VAL A 150 5.87 35.91 4.28
N VAL A 151 4.88 35.59 3.43
CA VAL A 151 4.18 36.59 2.60
C VAL A 151 3.45 37.60 3.49
N GLY A 152 2.74 37.13 4.53
CA GLY A 152 2.06 37.99 5.50
C GLY A 152 3.01 38.95 6.20
N LEU A 153 4.14 38.46 6.72
CA LEU A 153 5.17 39.30 7.36
C LEU A 153 5.81 40.29 6.38
N GLY A 154 6.04 39.87 5.13
CA GLY A 154 6.50 40.75 4.04
C GLY A 154 5.50 41.86 3.74
N CYS A 155 4.22 41.52 3.59
CA CYS A 155 3.13 42.47 3.38
C CYS A 155 2.97 43.44 4.55
N VAL A 156 3.07 42.96 5.79
CA VAL A 156 3.01 43.82 6.99
C VAL A 156 4.20 44.76 7.04
N LYS A 157 5.43 44.27 6.79
CA LYS A 157 6.62 45.15 6.71
C LYS A 157 6.47 46.19 5.61
N MET A 158 6.02 45.81 4.41
CA MET A 158 5.81 46.74 3.30
C MET A 158 4.70 47.76 3.59
N HIS A 159 3.61 47.33 4.22
CA HIS A 159 2.54 48.23 4.64
C HIS A 159 2.99 49.16 5.79
N SER A 160 3.82 48.67 6.70
CA SER A 160 4.38 49.45 7.81
C SER A 160 5.42 50.46 7.30
N LEU A 161 6.26 50.08 6.33
CA LEU A 161 7.17 50.98 5.62
C LEU A 161 6.40 52.03 4.81
N LYS A 162 5.36 51.61 4.07
CA LYS A 162 4.52 52.52 3.29
C LYS A 162 3.75 53.48 4.20
N LYS A 163 3.29 53.02 5.39
CA LYS A 163 2.67 53.87 6.40
C LYS A 163 3.68 54.81 7.06
N SER A 164 4.90 54.34 7.35
CA SER A 164 6.00 55.16 7.86
C SER A 164 6.33 56.29 6.87
N HIS A 165 6.51 55.93 5.60
CA HIS A 165 6.83 56.88 4.53
C HIS A 165 5.65 57.80 4.19
N ARG A 166 4.41 57.36 4.37
CA ARG A 166 3.21 58.21 4.25
C ARG A 166 3.08 59.18 5.41
N ASN A 167 3.36 58.75 6.64
CA ASN A 167 3.35 59.62 7.82
C ASN A 167 4.47 60.67 7.74
N GLU A 168 5.63 60.33 7.19
CA GLU A 168 6.73 61.27 6.94
C GLU A 168 6.34 62.32 5.88
N HIS A 169 5.66 61.90 4.81
CA HIS A 169 5.15 62.83 3.78
C HIS A 169 3.99 63.72 4.28
N GLU A 170 3.13 63.23 5.18
CA GLU A 170 2.07 64.04 5.81
C GLU A 170 2.62 65.04 6.83
N LEU A 171 3.70 64.72 7.55
CA LEU A 171 4.37 65.65 8.47
C LEU A 171 5.08 66.78 7.72
N GLU A 172 5.76 66.48 6.61
CA GLU A 172 6.38 67.49 5.74
C GLU A 172 5.33 68.40 5.07
N THR A 173 4.17 67.86 4.68
CA THR A 173 3.07 68.68 4.10
C THR A 173 2.43 69.57 5.17
N PHE A 174 2.29 69.10 6.41
CA PHE A 174 1.84 69.92 7.54
C PHE A 174 2.87 71.00 7.91
N TYR A 175 4.17 70.69 7.92
CA TYR A 175 5.23 71.65 8.21
C TYR A 175 5.35 72.72 7.11
N THR A 176 5.18 72.34 5.84
CA THR A 176 5.18 73.27 4.70
C THR A 176 3.91 74.13 4.68
N SER A 177 2.74 73.57 5.04
CA SER A 177 1.49 74.34 5.18
C SER A 177 1.52 75.32 6.35
N LEU A 178 2.14 74.95 7.49
CA LEU A 178 2.27 75.84 8.65
C LEU A 178 3.33 76.94 8.44
N HIS A 179 4.31 76.71 7.55
CA HIS A 179 5.32 77.71 7.18
C HIS A 179 4.76 78.74 6.18
N CYS A 180 3.83 78.36 5.30
CA CYS A 180 3.20 79.30 4.37
C CYS A 180 2.18 80.27 5.01
N ASP A 181 1.64 79.98 6.20
CA ASP A 181 0.70 80.88 6.89
C ASP A 181 1.40 81.95 7.77
N LEU A 182 2.75 81.95 7.87
CA LEU A 182 3.52 82.88 8.72
C LEU A 182 4.36 83.93 7.96
N GLU A 183 4.31 83.98 6.62
CA GLU A 183 5.04 84.96 5.78
C GLU A 183 4.14 85.93 4.97
N THR A 184 2.88 86.12 5.37
CA THR A 184 2.04 87.25 4.89
C THR A 184 1.51 88.12 6.03
N LEU A 185 2.44 88.67 6.82
CA LEU A 185 2.31 90.01 7.39
C LEU A 185 3.53 90.85 6.97
#